data_AF-A0AAU4WS01-F1
#
_entry.id   AF-A0AAU4WS01-F1
#
_cell.length_a   1.000
_cell.length_b   1.000
_cell.length_c   1.000
_cell.angle_alpha   90.00
_cell.angle_beta   90.00
_cell.angle_gamma   90.00
#
_symmetry.space_group_name_H-M   'P 1'
#
loop_
_entity.id
_entity.type
_entity.pdbx_description
1 polymer ?
#
loop_
_entity_poly.entity_id
_entity_poly.type
_entity_poly.pdbx_seq_one_letter_code
_entity_poly.pdbx_strand_id
1 'polypeptide(L)'
;MTPGEARDPSLNNKRRLPEIHPVLRATATAAAGGTLVIWWPAFTFGAYNAIFFDNVLALWAVASAVLLSGLVLHRKVAVPWRSWIALLLPSFWIVLGMTAPRSKGFHYLHYFEVAITILSAPFLTWLLSKILLSDYDELPAVERFGAVGITLVIGIIAFLLGKFNYAFLTCADFNVSGNNTPPGCAQGPPFRLR
;
A
#
# COMPACT_ATOMS: atom_id res chain seq x y z
N MET A 1 -43.49 47.69 -29.69
CA MET A 1 -44.09 46.44 -29.17
C MET A 1 -43.45 45.29 -29.91
N THR A 2 -42.64 44.41 -29.36
CA THR A 2 -42.09 44.17 -28.00
C THR A 2 -40.80 43.35 -28.22
N PRO A 3 -39.76 43.55 -27.42
CA PRO A 3 -38.48 42.84 -27.53
C PRO A 3 -38.54 41.48 -26.81
N GLY A 4 -37.86 40.46 -27.34
CA GLY A 4 -37.69 39.14 -26.72
C GLY A 4 -37.25 38.14 -27.78
N GLU A 5 -36.12 37.44 -27.68
CA GLU A 5 -35.56 36.82 -26.49
C GLU A 5 -34.03 36.77 -26.63
N ALA A 6 -33.33 37.45 -25.72
CA ALA A 6 -31.91 37.24 -25.55
C ALA A 6 -31.71 35.79 -25.11
N ARG A 7 -30.99 34.98 -25.91
CA ARG A 7 -30.44 33.71 -25.42
C ARG A 7 -29.53 34.05 -24.24
N ASP A 8 -30.03 33.81 -23.04
CA ASP A 8 -29.27 33.95 -21.82
C ASP A 8 -28.10 32.94 -21.85
N PRO A 9 -26.83 33.39 -21.89
CA PRO A 9 -25.68 32.48 -21.84
C PRO A 9 -25.49 31.87 -20.44
N SER A 10 -26.28 32.27 -19.45
CA SER A 10 -26.06 31.98 -18.03
C SER A 10 -26.21 30.50 -17.64
N LEU A 11 -26.78 29.65 -18.49
CA LEU A 11 -27.01 28.23 -18.16
C LEU A 11 -25.86 27.27 -18.51
N ASN A 12 -24.77 27.76 -19.10
CA ASN A 12 -23.62 26.89 -19.41
C ASN A 12 -22.56 26.85 -18.31
N ASN A 13 -22.84 27.46 -17.15
CA ASN A 13 -21.97 27.42 -15.98
C ASN A 13 -22.37 26.33 -14.98
N LYS A 14 -22.72 25.14 -15.49
CA LYS A 14 -22.56 23.92 -14.68
C LYS A 14 -21.09 23.87 -14.34
N ARG A 15 -20.74 24.15 -13.08
CA ARG A 15 -19.39 23.97 -12.53
C ARG A 15 -18.88 22.62 -13.01
N ARG A 16 -18.11 22.62 -14.09
CA ARG A 16 -17.26 21.49 -14.42
C ARG A 16 -16.31 21.45 -13.25
N LEU A 17 -16.51 20.46 -12.38
CA LEU A 17 -15.51 20.10 -11.38
C LEU A 17 -14.17 20.07 -12.13
N PRO A 18 -13.11 20.73 -11.62
CA PRO A 18 -11.83 20.75 -12.30
C PRO A 18 -11.45 19.34 -12.70
N GLU A 19 -11.21 19.08 -13.99
CA GLU A 19 -10.79 17.76 -14.45
C GLU A 19 -9.47 17.42 -13.75
N ILE A 20 -9.50 16.39 -12.89
CA ILE A 20 -8.30 15.97 -12.15
C ILE A 20 -7.29 15.44 -13.17
N HIS A 21 -6.09 15.99 -13.15
CA HIS A 21 -5.02 15.59 -14.06
C HIS A 21 -4.80 14.07 -14.00
N PRO A 22 -4.77 13.35 -15.15
CA PRO A 22 -4.73 11.89 -15.19
C PRO A 22 -3.51 11.31 -14.47
N VAL A 23 -2.35 11.97 -14.57
CA VAL A 23 -1.12 11.59 -13.85
C VAL A 23 -1.30 11.71 -12.34
N LEU A 24 -1.94 12.78 -11.86
CA LEU A 24 -2.19 12.95 -10.42
C LEU A 24 -3.14 11.87 -9.92
N ARG A 25 -4.21 11.58 -10.67
CA ARG A 25 -5.19 10.54 -10.32
C ARG A 25 -4.52 9.16 -10.21
N ALA A 26 -3.72 8.78 -11.21
CA ALA A 26 -3.02 7.50 -11.21
C ALA A 26 -1.97 7.41 -10.10
N THR A 27 -1.16 8.48 -9.94
CA THR A 27 -0.15 8.56 -8.88
C THR A 27 -0.78 8.45 -7.50
N ALA A 28 -1.86 9.19 -7.24
CA ALA A 28 -2.57 9.13 -5.97
C ALA A 28 -3.20 7.75 -5.72
N THR A 29 -3.78 7.13 -6.74
CA THR A 29 -4.39 5.79 -6.63
C THR A 29 -3.34 4.73 -6.34
N ALA A 30 -2.22 4.73 -7.08
CA ALA A 30 -1.12 3.80 -6.86
C ALA A 30 -0.47 4.02 -5.48
N ALA A 31 -0.20 5.27 -5.11
CA ALA A 31 0.38 5.62 -3.81
C ALA A 31 -0.56 5.23 -2.65
N ALA A 32 -1.87 5.43 -2.78
CA ALA A 32 -2.85 5.02 -1.78
C ALA A 32 -2.86 3.49 -1.62
N GLY A 33 -2.90 2.73 -2.72
CA GLY A 33 -2.82 1.27 -2.68
C GLY A 33 -1.53 0.77 -2.04
N GLY A 34 -0.39 1.34 -2.45
CA GLY A 34 0.92 1.06 -1.87
C GLY A 34 1.01 1.35 -0.38
N THR A 35 0.47 2.50 0.02
CA THR A 35 0.46 2.96 1.41
C THR A 35 -0.37 2.03 2.30
N LEU A 36 -1.54 1.60 1.84
CA LEU A 36 -2.38 0.64 2.57
C LEU A 36 -1.67 -0.69 2.80
N VAL A 37 -0.82 -1.12 1.86
CA VAL A 37 -0.04 -2.36 1.96
C VAL A 37 1.18 -2.21 2.86
N ILE A 38 1.92 -1.09 2.80
CA ILE A 38 3.16 -0.92 3.58
C ILE A 38 2.92 -0.49 5.04
N TRP A 39 1.82 0.21 5.31
CA TRP A 39 1.58 0.89 6.59
C TRP A 39 1.70 -0.05 7.79
N TRP A 40 0.88 -1.10 7.83
CA TRP A 40 0.86 -2.04 8.93
C TRP A 40 2.17 -2.83 9.07
N PRO A 41 2.74 -3.46 8.02
CA PRO A 41 4.00 -4.18 8.18
C PRO A 41 5.14 -3.29 8.65
N ALA A 42 5.24 -2.04 8.18
CA ALA A 42 6.26 -1.12 8.63
C ALA A 42 6.05 -0.70 10.10
N PHE A 43 4.80 -0.38 10.48
CA PHE A 43 4.46 -0.05 11.87
C PHE A 43 4.72 -1.21 12.82
N THR A 44 4.26 -2.42 12.50
CA THR A 44 4.47 -3.60 13.35
C THR A 44 5.95 -3.95 13.44
N PHE A 45 6.71 -3.79 12.35
CA PHE A 45 8.15 -3.97 12.41
C PHE A 45 8.81 -2.97 13.35
N GLY A 46 8.39 -1.70 13.34
CA GLY A 46 8.86 -0.70 14.30
C GLY A 46 8.49 -1.02 15.75
N ALA A 47 7.27 -1.49 16.01
CA ALA A 47 6.75 -1.71 17.35
C ALA A 47 7.20 -3.04 17.99
N TYR A 48 7.31 -4.11 17.19
CA TYR A 48 7.54 -5.48 17.67
C TYR A 48 8.84 -6.10 17.16
N ASN A 49 9.56 -5.43 16.26
CA ASN A 49 10.68 -6.02 15.51
C ASN A 49 10.30 -7.31 14.77
N ALA A 50 9.03 -7.39 14.33
CA ALA A 50 8.47 -8.54 13.64
C ALA A 50 7.39 -8.09 12.64
N ILE A 51 7.20 -8.88 11.59
CA ILE A 51 6.06 -8.76 10.69
C ILE A 51 5.08 -9.89 11.01
N PHE A 52 3.82 -9.53 11.20
CA PHE A 52 2.75 -10.46 11.50
C PHE A 52 2.20 -11.13 10.24
N PHE A 53 1.65 -12.34 10.41
CA PHE A 53 1.18 -13.18 9.30
C PHE A 53 0.03 -12.54 8.52
N ASP A 54 -0.82 -11.75 9.18
CA ASP A 54 -1.93 -11.02 8.57
C ASP A 54 -1.44 -9.99 7.55
N ASN A 55 -0.30 -9.33 7.80
CA ASN A 55 0.33 -8.43 6.83
C ASN A 55 0.80 -9.18 5.58
N VAL A 56 1.35 -10.39 5.75
CA VAL A 56 1.79 -11.25 4.65
C VAL A 56 0.58 -11.73 3.83
N LEU A 57 -0.50 -12.13 4.50
CA LEU A 57 -1.75 -12.54 3.85
C LEU A 57 -2.44 -11.38 3.13
N ALA A 58 -2.42 -10.16 3.70
CA ALA A 58 -2.95 -8.97 3.06
C ALA A 58 -2.17 -8.65 1.77
N LEU A 59 -0.84 -8.68 1.82
CA LEU A 59 0.00 -8.51 0.64
C LEU A 59 -0.30 -9.59 -0.42
N TRP A 60 -0.44 -10.85 0.00
CA TRP A 60 -0.82 -11.95 -0.89
C TRP A 60 -2.19 -11.72 -1.54
N ALA A 61 -3.18 -11.25 -0.80
CA ALA A 61 -4.51 -10.96 -1.32
C ALA A 61 -4.46 -9.86 -2.39
N VAL A 62 -3.70 -8.78 -2.15
CA VAL A 62 -3.56 -7.69 -3.13
C VAL A 62 -2.80 -8.16 -4.37
N ALA A 63 -1.68 -8.87 -4.21
CA ALA A 63 -0.93 -9.42 -5.34
C ALA A 63 -1.80 -10.37 -6.18
N SER A 64 -2.60 -11.22 -5.53
CA SER A 64 -3.55 -12.11 -6.19
C SER A 64 -4.64 -11.36 -6.94
N ALA A 65 -5.18 -10.28 -6.37
CA ALA A 65 -6.17 -9.43 -7.05
C ALA A 65 -5.59 -8.79 -8.32
N VAL A 66 -4.35 -8.29 -8.27
CA VAL A 66 -3.67 -7.73 -9.46
C VAL A 66 -3.39 -8.81 -10.49
N LEU A 67 -2.91 -9.98 -10.05
CA LEU A 67 -2.66 -11.15 -10.91
C LEU A 67 -3.93 -11.57 -11.66
N LEU A 68 -5.03 -11.76 -10.94
CA LEU A 68 -6.32 -12.16 -11.51
C LEU A 68 -6.87 -11.07 -12.44
N SER A 69 -6.74 -9.79 -12.09
CA SER A 69 -7.13 -8.68 -12.96
C SER A 69 -6.35 -8.69 -14.27
N GLY A 70 -5.03 -8.92 -14.20
CA GLY A 70 -4.18 -9.10 -15.38
C GLY A 70 -4.59 -10.29 -16.23
N LEU A 71 -5.01 -11.41 -15.61
CA LEU A 71 -5.45 -12.60 -16.34
C LEU A 71 -6.79 -12.37 -17.06
N VAL A 72 -7.73 -11.71 -16.39
CA VAL A 72 -9.03 -11.35 -17.00
C VAL A 72 -8.82 -10.37 -18.17
N LEU A 73 -7.89 -9.43 -18.02
CA LEU A 73 -7.62 -8.36 -19.00
C LEU A 73 -6.42 -8.64 -19.91
N HIS A 74 -5.91 -9.88 -19.97
CA HIS A 74 -4.67 -10.23 -20.67
C HIS A 74 -4.63 -9.84 -22.16
N ARG A 75 -5.81 -9.70 -22.80
CA ARG A 75 -5.94 -9.27 -24.20
C ARG A 75 -5.85 -7.77 -24.40
N LYS A 76 -6.00 -6.97 -23.33
CA LYS A 76 -6.07 -5.50 -23.37
C LYS A 76 -4.87 -4.83 -22.71
N VAL A 77 -4.15 -5.53 -21.83
CA VAL A 77 -3.04 -4.97 -21.04
C VAL A 77 -1.80 -5.84 -21.22
N ALA A 78 -0.72 -5.24 -21.72
CA ALA A 78 0.58 -5.89 -21.82
C ALA A 78 1.31 -5.78 -20.46
N VAL A 79 1.22 -6.83 -19.64
CA VAL A 79 1.99 -6.93 -18.39
C VAL A 79 3.30 -7.67 -18.66
N PRO A 80 4.47 -7.11 -18.34
CA PRO A 80 5.75 -7.77 -18.60
C PRO A 80 5.86 -9.07 -17.80
N TRP A 81 6.42 -10.12 -18.40
CA TRP A 81 6.54 -11.46 -17.79
C TRP A 81 7.19 -11.45 -16.38
N ARG A 82 8.14 -10.54 -16.14
CA ARG A 82 8.78 -10.37 -14.83
C ARG A 82 7.80 -9.98 -13.72
N SER A 83 6.79 -9.18 -14.05
CA SER A 83 5.75 -8.78 -13.10
C SER A 83 4.85 -9.95 -12.73
N TRP A 84 4.59 -10.87 -13.66
CA TRP A 84 3.84 -12.10 -13.37
C TRP A 84 4.56 -12.96 -12.31
N ILE A 85 5.87 -13.11 -12.44
CA ILE A 85 6.68 -13.85 -11.45
C ILE A 85 6.65 -13.16 -10.09
N ALA A 86 6.81 -11.84 -10.07
CA ALA A 86 6.79 -11.09 -8.82
C ALA A 86 5.42 -11.16 -8.12
N LEU A 87 4.32 -11.18 -8.87
CA LEU A 87 2.97 -11.35 -8.31
C LEU A 87 2.70 -12.75 -7.76
N LEU A 88 3.44 -13.77 -8.23
CA LEU A 88 3.38 -15.13 -7.70
C LEU A 88 4.25 -15.33 -6.45
N LEU A 89 5.17 -14.41 -6.16
CA LEU A 89 6.11 -14.53 -5.05
C LEU A 89 5.40 -14.69 -3.69
N PRO A 90 4.34 -13.94 -3.35
CA PRO A 90 3.62 -14.13 -2.09
C PRO A 90 2.96 -15.52 -2.00
N SER A 91 2.43 -16.05 -3.11
CA SER A 91 1.84 -17.39 -3.16
C SER A 91 2.90 -18.47 -2.94
N PHE A 92 4.06 -18.32 -3.57
CA PHE A 92 5.20 -19.20 -3.35
C PHE A 92 5.64 -19.21 -1.89
N TRP A 93 5.66 -18.04 -1.24
CA TRP A 93 6.01 -17.91 0.17
C TRP A 93 5.04 -18.65 1.09
N ILE A 94 3.73 -18.52 0.85
CA ILE A 94 2.70 -19.24 1.62
C ILE A 94 2.90 -20.76 1.49
N VAL A 95 3.11 -21.26 0.27
CA VAL A 95 3.36 -22.69 0.03
C VAL A 95 4.63 -23.17 0.74
N LEU A 96 5.69 -22.36 0.71
CA LEU A 96 6.92 -22.65 1.44
C LEU A 96 6.68 -22.70 2.95
N GLY A 97 5.94 -21.73 3.51
CA GLY A 97 5.56 -21.70 4.92
C GLY A 97 4.71 -22.89 5.36
N MET A 98 3.89 -23.44 4.47
CA MET A 98 3.09 -24.66 4.71
C MET A 98 3.93 -25.94 4.69
N THR A 99 4.97 -25.99 3.86
CA THR A 99 5.77 -27.20 3.60
C THR A 99 7.09 -27.25 4.38
N ALA A 100 7.58 -26.11 4.88
CA ALA A 100 8.83 -26.01 5.61
C ALA A 100 8.77 -26.75 6.97
N PRO A 101 9.78 -27.58 7.29
CA PRO A 101 9.84 -28.26 8.59
C PRO A 101 9.96 -27.26 9.75
N ARG A 102 9.06 -27.34 10.74
CA ARG A 102 9.06 -26.47 11.93
C ARG A 102 10.20 -26.75 12.92
N SER A 103 10.89 -27.89 12.79
CA SER A 103 11.81 -28.43 13.80
C SER A 103 13.26 -27.97 13.69
N LYS A 104 13.66 -27.30 12.60
CA LYS A 104 14.98 -26.67 12.44
C LYS A 104 14.78 -25.27 11.88
N GLY A 105 14.55 -24.31 12.77
CA GLY A 105 14.32 -22.91 12.40
C GLY A 105 15.53 -22.36 11.66
N PHE A 106 15.37 -22.04 10.37
CA PHE A 106 16.35 -21.24 9.66
C PHE A 106 16.26 -19.81 10.23
N HIS A 107 17.19 -19.43 11.10
CA HIS A 107 17.23 -18.09 11.70
C HIS A 107 17.14 -16.94 10.68
N TYR A 108 17.55 -17.20 9.42
CA TYR A 108 17.50 -16.22 8.34
C TYR A 108 16.15 -16.08 7.63
N LEU A 109 15.25 -17.06 7.75
CA LEU A 109 13.93 -17.00 7.09
C LEU A 109 13.11 -15.80 7.57
N HIS A 110 13.20 -15.46 8.85
CA HIS A 110 12.48 -14.32 9.43
C HIS A 110 12.93 -12.99 8.81
N TYR A 111 14.24 -12.74 8.70
CA TYR A 111 14.75 -11.52 8.09
C TYR A 111 14.41 -11.43 6.59
N PHE A 112 14.41 -12.58 5.92
CA PHE A 112 14.03 -12.66 4.52
C PHE A 112 12.55 -12.36 4.30
N GLU A 113 11.67 -12.88 5.17
CA GLU A 113 10.24 -12.55 5.19
C GLU A 113 10.03 -11.05 5.37
N VAL A 114 10.70 -10.47 6.37
CA VAL A 114 10.63 -9.02 6.65
C VAL A 114 11.04 -8.22 5.41
N ALA A 115 12.18 -8.56 4.81
CA ALA A 115 12.67 -7.88 3.62
C ALA A 115 11.69 -8.00 2.45
N ILE A 116 11.16 -9.19 2.19
CA ILE A 116 10.18 -9.39 1.10
C ILE A 116 8.94 -8.56 1.34
N THR A 117 8.33 -8.61 2.53
CA THR A 117 7.08 -7.88 2.79
C THR A 117 7.27 -6.37 2.64
N ILE A 118 8.37 -5.82 3.18
CA ILE A 118 8.65 -4.38 3.09
C ILE A 118 8.97 -3.94 1.66
N LEU A 119 9.73 -4.75 0.90
CA LEU A 119 10.10 -4.42 -0.49
C LEU A 119 8.96 -4.68 -1.48
N SER A 120 8.01 -5.56 -1.15
CA SER A 120 6.90 -5.88 -2.04
C SER A 120 5.92 -4.73 -2.18
N ALA A 121 5.70 -3.92 -1.15
CA ALA A 121 4.80 -2.78 -1.24
C ALA A 121 5.26 -1.70 -2.25
N PRO A 122 6.49 -1.16 -2.21
CA PRO A 122 6.96 -0.20 -3.22
C PRO A 122 7.02 -0.82 -4.62
N PHE A 123 7.33 -2.12 -4.72
CA PHE A 123 7.25 -2.83 -6.00
C PHE A 123 5.82 -2.90 -6.54
N LEU A 124 4.85 -3.22 -5.69
CA LEU A 124 3.44 -3.26 -6.05
C LEU A 124 2.93 -1.87 -6.43
N THR A 125 3.32 -0.82 -5.70
CA THR A 125 3.03 0.57 -6.07
C THR A 125 3.56 0.89 -7.46
N TRP A 126 4.82 0.55 -7.73
CA TRP A 126 5.43 0.75 -9.03
C TRP A 126 4.66 0.03 -10.15
N LEU A 127 4.28 -1.23 -9.89
CA LEU A 127 3.50 -2.02 -10.83
C LEU A 127 2.11 -1.42 -11.08
N LEU A 128 1.41 -0.99 -10.03
CA LEU A 128 0.12 -0.32 -10.14
C LEU A 128 0.24 0.99 -10.92
N SER A 129 1.29 1.79 -10.69
CA SER A 129 1.55 3.00 -11.48
C SER A 129 1.72 2.69 -12.96
N LYS A 130 2.44 1.62 -13.32
CA LYS A 130 2.57 1.15 -14.70
C LYS A 130 1.25 0.69 -15.32
N ILE A 131 0.38 0.06 -14.54
CA ILE A 131 -0.91 -0.45 -15.02
C ILE A 131 -1.93 0.69 -15.19
N LEU A 132 -1.96 1.65 -14.26
CA LEU A 132 -2.94 2.72 -14.21
C LEU A 132 -2.63 3.87 -15.19
N LEU A 133 -1.39 3.98 -15.65
CA LEU A 133 -0.92 5.11 -16.44
C LEU A 133 -0.39 4.61 -17.80
N SER A 134 -1.13 4.92 -18.87
CA SER A 134 -0.81 4.54 -20.25
C SER A 134 0.61 4.91 -20.65
N ASP A 135 0.99 6.16 -20.35
CA ASP A 135 2.22 6.76 -20.87
C ASP A 135 3.33 6.76 -19.81
N TYR A 136 3.30 5.75 -18.92
CA TYR A 136 4.19 5.69 -17.75
C TYR A 136 5.68 5.76 -18.11
N ASP A 137 6.06 5.16 -19.24
CA ASP A 137 7.45 5.10 -19.69
C ASP A 137 7.92 6.39 -20.40
N GLU A 138 6.99 7.28 -20.76
CA GLU A 138 7.27 8.60 -21.36
C GLU A 138 7.43 9.71 -20.31
N LEU A 139 7.04 9.44 -19.06
CA LEU A 139 7.09 10.41 -17.97
C LEU A 139 8.53 10.71 -17.52
N PRO A 140 8.79 11.95 -17.05
CA PRO A 140 10.00 12.28 -16.31
C PRO A 140 10.18 11.35 -15.09
N ALA A 141 11.43 11.02 -14.75
CA ALA A 141 11.75 10.07 -13.67
C ALA A 141 11.10 10.44 -12.33
N VAL A 142 10.97 11.73 -12.02
CA VAL A 142 10.35 12.21 -10.77
C VAL A 142 8.88 11.84 -10.70
N GLU A 143 8.12 12.05 -11.77
CA GLU A 143 6.69 11.71 -11.84
C GLU A 143 6.50 10.19 -11.85
N ARG A 144 7.36 9.50 -12.60
CA ARG A 144 7.37 8.04 -12.74
C ARG A 144 7.54 7.34 -11.39
N PHE A 145 8.42 7.84 -10.53
CA PHE A 145 8.69 7.26 -9.21
C PHE A 145 7.98 7.98 -8.06
N GLY A 146 7.15 8.99 -8.33
CA GLY A 146 6.47 9.79 -7.32
C GLY A 146 5.64 8.93 -6.36
N ALA A 147 4.80 8.03 -6.89
CA ALA A 147 3.99 7.14 -6.06
C ALA A 147 4.82 6.19 -5.18
N VAL A 148 5.93 5.67 -5.73
CA VAL A 148 6.87 4.81 -5.00
C VAL A 148 7.56 5.60 -3.88
N GLY A 149 8.03 6.80 -4.19
CA GLY A 149 8.63 7.71 -3.22
C GLY A 149 7.67 8.04 -2.08
N ILE A 150 6.41 8.35 -2.38
CA ILE A 150 5.36 8.58 -1.38
C ILE A 150 5.16 7.33 -0.51
N THR A 151 5.05 6.14 -1.13
CA THR A 151 4.89 4.87 -0.40
C THR A 151 6.06 4.63 0.57
N LEU A 152 7.30 4.87 0.12
CA LEU A 152 8.49 4.73 0.96
C LEU A 152 8.50 5.73 2.11
N VAL A 153 8.17 7.00 1.85
CA VAL A 153 8.09 8.05 2.90
C VAL A 153 7.06 7.68 3.95
N ILE A 154 5.86 7.25 3.54
CA ILE A 154 4.83 6.81 4.49
C ILE A 154 5.26 5.55 5.24
N GLY A 155 5.91 4.59 4.57
CA GLY A 155 6.47 3.40 5.23
C GLY A 155 7.49 3.76 6.30
N ILE A 156 8.39 4.72 6.04
CA ILE A 156 9.35 5.23 7.03
C ILE A 156 8.62 5.88 8.21
N ILE A 157 7.62 6.73 7.95
CA ILE A 157 6.80 7.35 9.01
C ILE A 157 6.10 6.28 9.84
N ALA A 158 5.49 5.28 9.22
CA ALA A 158 4.81 4.18 9.90
C ALA A 158 5.78 3.40 10.80
N PHE A 159 6.98 3.08 10.30
CA PHE A 159 8.04 2.46 11.11
C PHE A 159 8.43 3.31 12.32
N LEU A 160 8.65 4.61 12.12
CA LEU A 160 9.00 5.53 13.21
C LEU A 160 7.86 5.64 14.24
N LEU A 161 6.61 5.70 13.79
CA LEU A 161 5.44 5.68 14.67
C LEU A 161 5.35 4.37 15.45
N GLY A 162 5.68 3.23 14.84
CA GLY A 162 5.77 1.95 15.53
C GLY A 162 6.87 1.95 16.59
N LYS A 163 8.07 2.42 16.23
CA LYS A 163 9.25 2.48 17.12
C LYS A 163 9.05 3.43 18.30
N PHE A 164 8.39 4.56 18.06
CA PHE A 164 8.11 5.60 19.05
C PHE A 164 6.65 5.56 19.52
N ASN A 165 6.01 4.38 19.50
CA ASN A 165 4.60 4.23 19.86
C ASN A 165 4.29 4.77 21.27
N TYR A 166 5.24 4.66 22.21
CA TYR A 166 5.11 5.14 23.59
C TYR A 166 4.83 6.65 23.70
N ALA A 167 5.13 7.44 22.66
CA ALA A 167 4.90 8.87 22.66
C ALA A 167 3.42 9.27 22.47
N PHE A 168 2.61 8.37 21.89
CA PHE A 168 1.21 8.68 21.55
C PHE A 168 0.22 7.53 21.79
N LEU A 169 0.70 6.30 22.01
CA LEU A 169 -0.10 5.12 22.36
C LEU A 169 0.29 4.60 23.74
N THR A 170 -0.68 4.00 24.41
CA THR A 170 -0.49 3.23 25.64
C THR A 170 -0.64 1.74 25.37
N CYS A 171 -0.17 0.93 26.32
CA CYS A 171 -0.40 -0.52 26.29
C CYS A 171 -1.90 -0.86 26.25
N ALA A 172 -2.77 -0.03 26.83
CA ALA A 172 -4.20 -0.21 26.80
C ALA A 172 -4.80 -0.03 25.39
N ASP A 173 -4.24 0.87 24.57
CA ASP A 173 -4.67 1.05 23.16
C ASP A 173 -4.39 -0.20 22.32
N PHE A 174 -3.24 -0.84 22.53
CA PHE A 174 -2.90 -2.12 21.90
C PHE A 174 -3.84 -3.23 22.36
N ASN A 175 -4.10 -3.33 23.66
CA ASN A 175 -4.99 -4.36 24.19
C ASN A 175 -6.45 -4.21 23.69
N VAL A 176 -6.99 -2.98 23.69
CA VAL A 176 -8.36 -2.71 23.19
C VAL A 176 -8.49 -3.02 21.70
N SER A 177 -7.42 -2.83 20.91
CA SER A 177 -7.40 -3.19 19.49
C SER A 177 -7.21 -4.70 19.24
N GLY A 178 -7.09 -5.51 20.29
CA GLY A 178 -6.85 -6.95 20.20
C GLY A 178 -5.42 -7.31 19.79
N ASN A 179 -4.49 -6.36 19.89
CA ASN A 179 -3.07 -6.59 19.62
C ASN A 179 -2.32 -6.99 20.89
N ASN A 180 -1.22 -7.72 20.72
CA ASN A 180 -0.25 -7.93 21.80
C ASN A 180 0.38 -6.59 22.18
N THR A 181 0.74 -6.38 23.44
CA THR A 181 1.42 -5.16 23.86
C THR A 181 2.89 -5.16 23.41
N PRO A 182 3.37 -4.13 22.69
CA PRO A 182 4.76 -4.09 22.26
C PRO A 182 5.70 -3.87 23.47
N PRO A 183 6.95 -4.37 23.39
CA PRO A 183 7.94 -4.12 24.43
C PRO A 183 8.16 -2.62 24.64
N GLY A 184 8.12 -2.16 25.90
CA GLY A 184 8.36 -0.75 26.23
C GLY A 184 7.20 0.22 25.92
N CYS A 185 5.98 -0.28 25.71
CA CYS A 185 4.80 0.58 25.58
C CYS A 185 4.55 1.42 26.85
N ALA A 186 3.99 2.62 26.67
CA ALA A 186 3.66 3.51 27.77
C ALA A 186 2.47 2.97 28.58
N GLN A 187 2.56 3.03 29.90
CA GLN A 187 1.47 2.64 30.79
C GLN A 187 0.44 3.78 30.92
N GLY A 188 -0.84 3.42 31.05
CA GLY A 188 -1.93 4.38 31.23
C GLY A 188 -3.26 3.92 30.61
N PRO A 189 -4.34 4.69 30.82
CA PRO A 189 -5.60 4.45 30.13
C PRO A 189 -5.45 4.72 28.62
N PRO A 190 -6.34 4.15 27.79
CA PRO A 190 -6.38 4.42 26.35
C PRO A 190 -6.39 5.92 26.05
N PHE A 191 -5.80 6.32 24.93
CA PHE A 191 -5.69 7.74 24.55
C PHE A 191 -7.06 8.47 24.53
N ARG A 192 -8.14 7.77 24.16
CA ARG A 192 -9.49 8.35 24.11
C ARG A 192 -10.09 8.70 25.48
N LEU A 193 -9.49 8.22 26.57
CA LEU A 193 -9.95 8.43 27.94
C LEU A 193 -9.01 9.37 28.72
N ARG A 194 -8.09 10.04 28.02
CA ARG A 194 -7.15 11.02 28.59
C ARG A 194 -7.66 12.45 28.48
#